data_AF-A0A7J6P2D6-F1
#
_entry.id   AF-A0A7J6P2D6-F1
#
_cell.length_a   1.000
_cell.length_b   1.000
_cell.length_c   1.000
_cell.angle_alpha   90.00
_cell.angle_beta   90.00
_cell.angle_gamma   90.00
#
_symmetry.space_group_name_H-M   'P 1'
#
loop_
_entity.id
_entity.type
_entity.pdbx_description
1 polymer ?
#
loop_
_entity_poly.entity_id
_entity_poly.type
_entity_poly.pdbx_seq_one_letter_code
_entity_poly.pdbx_strand_id
1 'polypeptide(L)'
;MPSLRSVIVALAVALLAMMVSLLMFVADVTWKPRLFYHPPLCDRRPSSEDSGAPLRLECFFSENYYEARAKFRRLASEAGLELRSFEVVPPSGYGDEYTMDVAILRPTEGPSSSGSVVHTSGVHGVEGYAGSGIQCYILDQIRRAREEGRLAGIGKTLVFVHAVNPYGMVHYRRFNEENVDLNRNALEPQEFDYLVNERDPNVAGYVDLDAILNPSRDDHAIAAL
;
A
#
# COMPACT_ATOMS: atom_id res chain seq x y z
N MET A 1 -59.42 16.78 -5.98
CA MET A 1 -58.63 15.94 -6.91
C MET A 1 -57.37 16.71 -7.25
N PRO A 2 -56.17 16.12 -7.18
CA PRO A 2 -54.94 16.82 -7.57
C PRO A 2 -55.03 17.25 -9.04
N SER A 3 -54.52 18.45 -9.34
CA SER A 3 -54.50 18.93 -10.72
C SER A 3 -53.59 18.04 -11.57
N LEU A 4 -53.88 17.90 -12.86
CA LEU A 4 -53.03 17.14 -13.80
C LEU A 4 -51.57 17.61 -13.75
N ARG A 5 -51.34 18.91 -13.57
CA ARG A 5 -50.01 19.50 -13.39
C ARG A 5 -49.32 19.00 -12.13
N SER A 6 -50.03 18.92 -11.01
CA SER A 6 -49.50 18.42 -9.74
C SER A 6 -49.10 16.95 -9.82
N VAL A 7 -49.86 16.13 -10.55
CA VAL A 7 -49.54 14.71 -10.77
C VAL A 7 -48.31 14.55 -11.66
N ILE A 8 -48.20 15.33 -12.74
CA ILE A 8 -47.03 15.31 -13.64
C ILE A 8 -45.75 15.72 -12.91
N VAL A 9 -45.81 16.79 -12.09
CA VAL A 9 -44.65 17.26 -11.32
C VAL A 9 -44.22 16.20 -10.30
N ALA A 10 -45.14 15.58 -9.59
CA ALA A 10 -44.82 14.52 -8.63
C ALA A 10 -44.15 13.30 -9.30
N LEU A 11 -44.65 12.88 -10.48
CA LEU A 11 -44.05 11.79 -11.25
C LEU A 11 -42.64 12.15 -11.76
N ALA A 12 -42.44 13.39 -12.23
CA ALA A 12 -41.13 13.84 -12.69
C ALA A 12 -40.09 13.88 -11.57
N VAL A 13 -40.47 14.35 -10.37
CA VAL A 13 -39.59 14.35 -9.20
C VAL A 13 -39.26 12.93 -8.74
N ALA A 14 -40.23 12.02 -8.74
CA ALA A 14 -40.02 10.62 -8.38
C ALA A 14 -39.07 9.91 -9.38
N LEU A 15 -39.24 10.15 -10.69
CA LEU A 15 -38.34 9.63 -11.72
C LEU A 15 -36.92 10.17 -11.57
N LEU A 16 -36.76 11.48 -11.32
CA LEU A 16 -35.45 12.08 -11.11
C LEU A 16 -34.75 11.51 -9.87
N ALA A 17 -35.48 11.35 -8.76
CA ALA A 17 -34.94 10.74 -7.55
C ALA A 17 -34.49 9.29 -7.80
N MET A 18 -35.29 8.50 -8.51
CA MET A 18 -34.92 7.14 -8.91
C MET A 18 -33.67 7.11 -9.79
N MET A 19 -33.55 8.01 -10.77
CA MET A 19 -32.37 8.10 -11.64
C MET A 19 -31.12 8.48 -10.87
N VAL A 20 -31.21 9.42 -9.91
CA VAL A 20 -30.09 9.79 -9.05
C VAL A 20 -29.70 8.64 -8.13
N SER A 21 -30.66 7.94 -7.51
CA SER A 21 -30.37 6.76 -6.70
C SER A 21 -29.75 5.63 -7.51
N LEU A 22 -30.22 5.39 -8.74
CA LEU A 22 -29.63 4.41 -9.66
C LEU A 22 -28.23 4.83 -10.08
N LEU A 23 -27.99 6.11 -10.39
CA LEU A 23 -26.67 6.62 -10.73
C LEU A 23 -25.70 6.48 -9.55
N MET A 24 -26.13 6.80 -8.34
CA MET A 24 -25.33 6.62 -7.13
C MET A 24 -25.05 5.15 -6.84
N PHE A 25 -26.02 4.26 -7.05
CA PHE A 25 -25.82 2.81 -6.92
C PHE A 25 -24.87 2.28 -8.00
N VAL A 26 -25.03 2.70 -9.26
CA VAL A 26 -24.15 2.31 -10.36
C VAL A 26 -22.75 2.85 -10.10
N ALA A 27 -22.57 4.12 -9.72
CA ALA A 27 -21.28 4.67 -9.33
C ALA A 27 -20.68 3.92 -8.13
N ASP A 28 -21.48 3.55 -7.13
CA ASP A 28 -21.01 2.75 -5.99
C ASP A 28 -20.59 1.33 -6.41
N VAL A 29 -21.26 0.73 -7.40
CA VAL A 29 -20.98 -0.62 -7.91
C VAL A 29 -19.81 -0.62 -8.92
N THR A 30 -19.70 0.40 -9.78
CA THR A 30 -18.69 0.48 -10.84
C THR A 30 -17.42 1.20 -10.40
N TRP A 31 -17.50 2.09 -9.40
CA TRP A 31 -16.37 2.88 -8.91
C TRP A 31 -15.81 2.37 -7.58
N LYS A 32 -16.46 1.42 -6.88
CA LYS A 32 -15.78 0.69 -5.82
C LYS A 32 -14.87 -0.37 -6.47
N PRO A 33 -13.54 -0.26 -6.35
CA PRO A 33 -12.62 -1.31 -6.82
C PRO A 33 -12.80 -2.63 -6.03
N ARG A 34 -13.67 -2.65 -5.01
CA ARG A 34 -13.82 -3.74 -4.04
C ARG A 34 -14.48 -5.00 -4.61
N LEU A 35 -15.22 -4.93 -5.72
CA LEU A 35 -15.95 -6.11 -6.25
C LEU A 35 -15.15 -6.97 -7.25
N PHE A 36 -14.05 -6.45 -7.79
CA PHE A 36 -13.16 -7.19 -8.72
C PHE A 36 -11.84 -7.60 -8.07
N TYR A 37 -11.76 -7.55 -6.74
CA TYR A 37 -10.83 -8.46 -6.07
C TYR A 37 -11.38 -9.85 -6.28
N HIS A 38 -10.76 -10.62 -7.16
CA HIS A 38 -10.72 -12.05 -6.95
C HIS A 38 -10.39 -12.24 -5.47
N PRO A 39 -11.21 -12.99 -4.71
CA PRO A 39 -10.79 -13.41 -3.39
C PRO A 39 -9.38 -13.98 -3.59
N PRO A 40 -8.35 -13.51 -2.85
CA PRO A 40 -7.02 -14.09 -2.96
C PRO A 40 -7.16 -15.61 -3.00
N LEU A 41 -6.34 -16.31 -3.80
CA LEU A 41 -6.41 -17.76 -4.10
C LEU A 41 -6.71 -18.68 -2.89
N CYS A 42 -6.58 -18.18 -1.66
CA CYS A 42 -6.75 -18.86 -0.40
C CYS A 42 -7.94 -18.41 0.47
N ASP A 43 -8.81 -17.52 0.00
CA ASP A 43 -10.09 -17.21 0.64
C ASP A 43 -11.12 -18.36 0.46
N ARG A 44 -10.78 -19.41 -0.30
CA ARG A 44 -11.46 -20.72 -0.24
C ARG A 44 -10.98 -21.51 0.98
N ARG A 45 -11.57 -21.26 2.15
CA ARG A 45 -11.52 -22.27 3.23
C ARG A 45 -12.18 -23.56 2.72
N PRO A 46 -11.55 -24.74 2.82
CA PRO A 46 -12.29 -25.99 2.72
C PRO A 46 -13.35 -26.02 3.84
N SER A 47 -14.52 -26.55 3.53
CA SER A 47 -15.63 -26.77 4.47
C SER A 47 -15.15 -27.37 5.79
N SER A 48 -15.48 -26.72 6.92
CA SER A 48 -15.57 -27.15 8.35
C SER A 48 -14.64 -28.21 8.98
N GLU A 49 -13.88 -29.00 8.23
CA GLU A 49 -13.01 -30.07 8.72
C GLU A 49 -11.53 -29.62 8.84
N ASP A 50 -11.17 -28.45 8.31
CA ASP A 50 -9.76 -28.01 8.21
C ASP A 50 -9.49 -26.65 8.88
N SER A 51 -10.32 -26.25 9.85
CA SER A 51 -10.26 -24.90 10.46
C SER A 51 -8.99 -24.58 11.26
N GLY A 52 -8.07 -25.55 11.39
CA GLY A 52 -6.81 -25.40 12.13
C GLY A 52 -5.54 -25.50 11.26
N ALA A 53 -5.64 -25.86 9.97
CA ALA A 53 -4.46 -25.98 9.14
C ALA A 53 -3.87 -24.61 8.77
N PRO A 54 -2.52 -24.47 8.74
CA PRO A 54 -1.87 -23.27 8.24
C PRO A 54 -2.26 -23.01 6.79
N LEU A 55 -2.44 -21.73 6.44
CA LEU A 55 -2.52 -21.31 5.05
C LEU A 55 -1.27 -21.75 4.29
N ARG A 56 -1.42 -22.08 3.00
CA ARG A 56 -0.28 -22.36 2.13
C ARG A 56 0.58 -21.11 1.97
N LEU A 57 1.88 -21.28 1.71
CA LEU A 57 2.82 -20.16 1.70
C LEU A 57 2.50 -19.15 0.59
N GLU A 58 2.00 -19.64 -0.55
CA GLU A 58 1.64 -18.83 -1.72
C GLU A 58 0.50 -17.84 -1.41
N CYS A 59 -0.34 -18.15 -0.41
CA CYS A 59 -1.46 -17.33 0.01
C CYS A 59 -1.08 -15.94 0.53
N PHE A 60 0.13 -15.83 1.07
CA PHE A 60 0.61 -14.60 1.68
C PHE A 60 1.12 -13.60 0.64
N PHE A 61 1.51 -14.06 -0.55
CA PHE A 61 1.97 -13.20 -1.63
C PHE A 61 0.81 -12.60 -2.41
N SER A 62 1.02 -11.44 -3.03
CA SER A 62 -0.02 -10.68 -3.72
C SER A 62 0.48 -10.24 -5.09
N GLU A 63 -0.43 -10.10 -6.04
CA GLU A 63 -0.07 -9.72 -7.41
C GLU A 63 -0.10 -8.21 -7.62
N ASN A 64 -0.83 -7.47 -6.78
CA ASN A 64 -0.94 -6.02 -6.83
C ASN A 64 -0.90 -5.37 -5.44
N TYR A 65 -0.50 -4.10 -5.41
CA TYR A 65 -0.27 -3.34 -4.18
C TYR A 65 -1.49 -3.35 -3.25
N TYR A 66 -2.68 -3.20 -3.80
CA TYR A 66 -3.87 -3.05 -3.00
C TYR A 66 -4.29 -4.36 -2.32
N GLU A 67 -4.09 -5.49 -2.98
CA GLU A 67 -4.23 -6.83 -2.39
C GLU A 67 -3.22 -7.00 -1.25
N ALA A 68 -1.94 -6.65 -1.50
CA ALA A 68 -0.88 -6.71 -0.50
C ALA A 68 -1.23 -5.87 0.74
N ARG A 69 -1.70 -4.63 0.52
CA ARG A 69 -2.17 -3.72 1.56
C ARG A 69 -3.34 -4.30 2.34
N ALA A 70 -4.35 -4.82 1.64
CA ALA A 70 -5.53 -5.39 2.29
C ALA A 70 -5.16 -6.59 3.17
N LYS A 71 -4.30 -7.49 2.68
CA LYS A 71 -3.80 -8.63 3.45
C LYS A 71 -3.01 -8.19 4.69
N PHE A 72 -2.07 -7.27 4.52
CA PHE A 72 -1.27 -6.74 5.62
C PHE A 72 -2.16 -6.13 6.72
N ARG A 73 -3.08 -5.24 6.34
CA ARG A 73 -4.01 -4.59 7.31
C ARG A 73 -4.90 -5.61 8.01
N ARG A 74 -5.47 -6.57 7.27
CA ARG A 74 -6.32 -7.63 7.83
C ARG A 74 -5.55 -8.45 8.86
N LEU A 75 -4.40 -9.00 8.48
CA LEU A 75 -3.60 -9.87 9.34
C LEU A 75 -3.02 -9.13 10.54
N ALA A 76 -2.62 -7.86 10.38
CA ALA A 76 -2.19 -7.02 11.50
C ALA A 76 -3.33 -6.80 12.51
N SER A 77 -4.53 -6.49 12.02
CA SER A 77 -5.71 -6.31 12.87
C SER A 77 -6.12 -7.60 13.58
N GLU A 78 -6.14 -8.73 12.87
CA GLU A 78 -6.46 -10.05 13.45
C GLU A 78 -5.41 -10.49 14.47
N ALA A 79 -4.14 -10.15 14.25
CA ALA A 79 -3.06 -10.37 15.20
C ALA A 79 -3.10 -9.42 16.43
N GLY A 80 -4.03 -8.46 16.45
CA GLY A 80 -4.20 -7.49 17.53
C GLY A 80 -3.08 -6.46 17.62
N LEU A 81 -2.46 -6.09 16.48
CA LEU A 81 -1.47 -5.02 16.41
C LEU A 81 -2.14 -3.65 16.26
N GLU A 82 -1.49 -2.62 16.79
CA GLU A 82 -1.87 -1.22 16.54
C GLU A 82 -1.53 -0.87 15.09
N LEU A 83 -2.53 -0.45 14.31
CA LEU A 83 -2.36 -0.07 12.91
C LEU A 83 -2.38 1.46 12.76
N ARG A 84 -1.45 1.99 11.98
CA ARG A 84 -1.38 3.39 11.54
C ARG A 84 -1.21 3.43 10.03
N SER A 85 -1.78 4.43 9.36
CA SER A 85 -1.65 4.61 7.92
C SER A 85 -1.23 6.04 7.65
N PHE A 86 -0.21 6.21 6.79
CA PHE A 86 0.31 7.49 6.36
C PHE A 86 0.09 7.61 4.86
N GLU A 87 -0.64 8.62 4.43
CA GLU A 87 -0.88 8.88 3.01
C GLU A 87 0.42 9.32 2.32
N VAL A 88 0.67 8.76 1.13
CA VAL A 88 1.77 9.13 0.25
C VAL A 88 1.15 9.78 -0.97
N VAL A 89 1.12 11.11 -0.97
CA VAL A 89 0.50 11.89 -2.04
C VAL A 89 1.49 12.05 -3.19
N PRO A 90 1.16 11.59 -4.41
CA PRO A 90 2.03 11.82 -5.55
C PRO A 90 2.04 13.32 -5.91
N PRO A 91 3.17 13.84 -6.44
CA PRO A 91 3.36 15.23 -6.87
C PRO A 91 2.32 15.71 -7.87
N SER A 92 1.78 14.78 -8.68
CA SER A 92 0.70 15.05 -9.62
C SER A 92 -0.58 15.55 -8.92
N GLY A 93 -0.77 15.29 -7.63
CA GLY A 93 -2.03 15.53 -6.90
C GLY A 93 -3.20 14.66 -7.37
N TYR A 94 -3.04 13.97 -8.51
CA TYR A 94 -3.96 12.99 -9.08
C TYR A 94 -3.34 11.59 -8.93
N GLY A 95 -4.05 10.69 -8.26
CA GLY A 95 -3.62 9.31 -8.06
C GLY A 95 -4.50 8.59 -7.06
N ASP A 96 -4.44 7.26 -7.07
CA ASP A 96 -5.10 6.45 -6.05
C ASP A 96 -4.49 6.73 -4.66
N GLU A 97 -5.29 6.56 -3.61
CA GLU A 97 -4.88 6.76 -2.21
C GLU A 97 -3.79 5.72 -1.83
N TYR A 98 -2.52 6.09 -2.00
CA TYR A 98 -1.37 5.30 -1.60
C TYR A 98 -1.06 5.53 -0.12
N THR A 99 -0.78 4.45 0.60
CA THR A 99 -0.49 4.51 2.03
C THR A 99 0.73 3.68 2.39
N MET A 100 1.52 4.23 3.30
CA MET A 100 2.45 3.48 4.13
C MET A 100 1.72 3.06 5.41
N ASP A 101 1.48 1.77 5.55
CA ASP A 101 0.82 1.17 6.69
C ASP A 101 1.84 0.62 7.70
N VAL A 102 1.65 0.96 8.97
CA VAL A 102 2.54 0.61 10.06
C VAL A 102 1.77 -0.20 11.09
N ALA A 103 2.17 -1.45 11.31
CA ALA A 103 1.61 -2.32 12.34
C ALA A 103 2.58 -2.47 13.52
N ILE A 104 2.10 -2.23 14.74
CA ILE A 104 2.92 -2.15 15.95
C ILE A 104 2.44 -3.19 16.96
N LEU A 105 3.32 -4.12 17.32
CA LEU A 105 3.16 -5.00 18.48
C LEU A 105 3.96 -4.41 19.65
N ARG A 106 3.24 -4.00 20.70
CA ARG A 106 3.88 -3.55 21.94
C ARG A 106 4.41 -4.74 22.75
N PRO A 107 5.44 -4.54 23.58
CA PRO A 107 5.92 -5.57 24.50
C PRO A 107 4.77 -6.11 25.36
N THR A 108 4.72 -7.42 25.55
CA THR A 108 3.77 -8.07 26.48
C THR A 108 4.35 -8.17 27.89
N GLU A 109 5.68 -8.10 28.01
CA GLU A 109 6.43 -8.21 29.26
C GLU A 109 7.62 -7.25 29.27
N GLY A 110 8.05 -6.83 30.46
CA GLY A 110 9.17 -5.92 30.65
C GLY A 110 8.84 -4.43 30.47
N PRO A 111 9.79 -3.54 30.79
CA PRO A 111 9.57 -2.09 30.70
C PRO A 111 9.37 -1.67 29.24
N SER A 112 8.48 -0.69 29.02
CA SER A 112 8.18 -0.15 27.68
C SER A 112 9.39 0.44 26.94
N SER A 113 10.53 0.64 27.61
CA SER A 113 11.77 1.18 27.07
C SER A 113 12.72 0.13 26.47
N SER A 114 12.28 -1.11 26.33
CA SER A 114 13.15 -2.23 26.00
C SER A 114 13.67 -2.25 24.56
N GLY A 115 13.30 -1.27 23.71
CA GLY A 115 13.81 -1.12 22.34
C GLY A 115 12.85 -1.65 21.28
N SER A 116 13.18 -1.43 20.00
CA SER A 116 12.32 -1.80 18.88
C SER A 116 13.05 -2.62 17.82
N VAL A 117 12.31 -3.47 17.12
CA VAL A 117 12.71 -4.14 15.89
C VAL A 117 11.81 -3.60 14.79
N VAL A 118 12.41 -2.99 13.77
CA VAL A 118 11.68 -2.46 12.62
C VAL A 118 11.89 -3.39 11.43
N HIS A 119 10.80 -3.86 10.84
CA HIS A 119 10.80 -4.72 9.67
C HIS A 119 10.04 -4.03 8.52
N THR A 120 10.77 -3.48 7.58
CA THR A 120 10.20 -2.75 6.44
C THR A 120 10.11 -3.63 5.20
N SER A 121 9.16 -3.32 4.32
CA SER A 121 9.06 -3.89 2.99
C SER A 121 8.95 -2.80 1.92
N GLY A 122 9.38 -3.11 0.71
CA GLY A 122 9.17 -2.27 -0.46
C GLY A 122 9.88 -0.92 -0.42
N VAL A 123 11.13 -0.84 0.05
CA VAL A 123 11.99 0.34 -0.20
C VAL A 123 12.20 0.48 -1.71
N HIS A 124 12.49 -0.64 -2.37
CA HIS A 124 12.29 -0.81 -3.79
C HIS A 124 10.89 -1.32 -4.01
N GLY A 125 10.06 -0.50 -4.66
CA GLY A 125 8.62 -0.75 -4.74
C GLY A 125 8.29 -2.14 -5.28
N VAL A 126 8.82 -2.52 -6.44
CA VAL A 126 8.56 -3.84 -7.05
C VAL A 126 8.96 -5.04 -6.16
N GLU A 127 9.96 -4.88 -5.30
CA GLU A 127 10.41 -5.93 -4.37
C GLU A 127 9.50 -6.02 -3.13
N GLY A 128 8.64 -5.01 -2.93
CA GLY A 128 7.66 -4.95 -1.86
C GLY A 128 6.67 -6.11 -1.86
N TYR A 129 6.40 -6.74 -3.01
CA TYR A 129 5.52 -7.92 -3.08
C TYR A 129 6.07 -9.12 -2.30
N ALA A 130 7.38 -9.37 -2.44
CA ALA A 130 8.05 -10.44 -1.72
C ALA A 130 8.12 -10.13 -0.21
N GLY A 131 8.53 -8.90 0.13
CA GLY A 131 8.59 -8.44 1.53
C GLY A 131 7.23 -8.42 2.22
N SER A 132 6.18 -7.99 1.52
CA SER A 132 4.79 -8.00 2.01
C SER A 132 4.30 -9.41 2.29
N GLY A 133 4.61 -10.38 1.42
CA GLY A 133 4.27 -11.79 1.66
C GLY A 133 4.92 -12.34 2.92
N ILE A 134 6.20 -12.04 3.15
CA ILE A 134 6.90 -12.42 4.38
C ILE A 134 6.27 -11.76 5.61
N GLN A 135 5.97 -10.46 5.54
CA GLN A 135 5.26 -9.75 6.61
C GLN A 135 3.91 -10.38 6.93
N CYS A 136 3.10 -10.67 5.92
CA CYS A 136 1.80 -11.30 6.07
C CYS A 136 1.92 -12.68 6.74
N TYR A 137 2.90 -13.50 6.33
CA TYR A 137 3.16 -14.77 6.99
C TYR A 137 3.49 -14.61 8.47
N ILE A 138 4.38 -13.68 8.82
CA ILE A 138 4.76 -13.41 10.22
C ILE A 138 3.55 -12.93 11.03
N LEU A 139 2.71 -12.05 10.48
CA LEU A 139 1.52 -11.55 11.14
C LEU A 139 0.51 -12.69 11.43
N ASP A 140 0.32 -13.64 10.50
CA ASP A 140 -0.49 -14.82 10.76
C ASP A 140 0.10 -15.70 11.87
N GLN A 141 1.43 -15.88 11.92
CA GLN A 141 2.06 -16.60 13.03
C GLN A 141 1.81 -15.92 14.38
N ILE A 142 1.87 -14.59 14.43
CA ILE A 142 1.55 -13.81 15.64
C ILE A 142 0.08 -13.98 16.03
N ARG A 143 -0.85 -13.89 15.07
CA ARG A 143 -2.29 -14.13 15.29
C ARG A 143 -2.53 -15.49 15.94
N ARG A 144 -1.96 -16.56 15.36
CA ARG A 144 -2.11 -17.93 15.88
C ARG A 144 -1.48 -18.09 17.26
N ALA A 145 -0.27 -17.58 17.46
CA ALA A 145 0.38 -17.60 18.77
C ALA A 145 -0.46 -16.89 19.84
N ARG A 146 -1.16 -15.81 19.48
CA ARG A 146 -2.09 -15.11 20.39
C ARG A 146 -3.32 -15.96 20.72
N GLU A 147 -3.98 -16.52 19.71
CA GLU A 147 -5.16 -17.39 19.88
C GLU A 147 -4.86 -18.60 20.77
N GLU A 148 -3.65 -19.15 20.64
CA GLU A 148 -3.18 -20.30 21.43
C GLU A 148 -2.61 -19.90 22.80
N GLY A 149 -2.64 -18.61 23.17
CA GLY A 149 -2.11 -18.12 24.46
C GLY A 149 -0.58 -18.21 24.59
N ARG A 150 0.15 -18.35 23.48
CA ARG A 150 1.61 -18.48 23.40
C ARG A 150 2.34 -17.15 23.13
N LEU A 151 1.61 -16.06 22.96
CA LEU A 151 2.17 -14.72 22.75
C LEU A 151 2.58 -14.10 24.09
N ALA A 152 3.59 -14.68 24.74
CA ALA A 152 4.19 -14.23 26.00
C ALA A 152 5.70 -14.00 25.81
N GLY A 153 6.34 -13.31 26.75
CA GLY A 153 7.78 -13.06 26.72
C GLY A 153 8.28 -12.10 25.62
N ILE A 154 7.40 -11.36 24.93
CA ILE A 154 7.82 -10.37 23.95
C ILE A 154 8.28 -9.12 24.69
N GLY A 155 9.60 -9.00 24.86
CA GLY A 155 10.24 -7.87 25.53
C GLY A 155 10.72 -6.75 24.61
N LYS A 156 10.22 -6.63 23.37
CA LYS A 156 10.59 -5.58 22.41
C LYS A 156 9.36 -5.11 21.65
N THR A 157 9.35 -3.86 21.21
CA THR A 157 8.33 -3.39 20.26
C THR A 157 8.66 -3.93 18.87
N LEU A 158 7.72 -4.60 18.20
CA LEU A 158 7.87 -4.98 16.80
C LEU A 158 7.10 -3.98 15.94
N VAL A 159 7.76 -3.41 14.94
CA VAL A 159 7.16 -2.44 14.01
C VAL A 159 7.31 -2.99 12.61
N PHE A 160 6.18 -3.23 11.94
CA PHE A 160 6.15 -3.62 10.53
C PHE A 160 5.73 -2.43 9.68
N VAL A 161 6.45 -2.14 8.60
CA VAL A 161 6.15 -1.05 7.68
C VAL A 161 5.86 -1.64 6.30
N HIS A 162 4.62 -1.47 5.82
CA HIS A 162 4.10 -1.96 4.55
C HIS A 162 3.43 -0.83 3.77
N ALA A 163 3.98 -0.31 2.69
CA ALA A 163 5.36 -0.47 2.25
C ALA A 163 6.00 0.91 2.21
N VAL A 164 7.33 0.96 2.22
CA VAL A 164 8.07 2.22 2.26
C VAL A 164 7.85 3.03 0.97
N ASN A 165 7.76 2.36 -0.18
CA ASN A 165 7.49 2.95 -1.48
C ASN A 165 6.19 2.38 -2.09
N PRO A 166 5.01 2.81 -1.62
CA PRO A 166 3.75 2.30 -2.13
C PRO A 166 3.53 2.68 -3.61
N TYR A 167 4.02 3.85 -4.04
CA TYR A 167 4.01 4.24 -5.45
C TYR A 167 4.76 3.23 -6.32
N GLY A 168 6.01 2.92 -5.95
CA GLY A 168 6.82 1.96 -6.69
C GLY A 168 6.19 0.57 -6.72
N MET A 169 5.51 0.13 -5.66
CA MET A 169 4.74 -1.13 -5.68
C MET A 169 3.64 -1.09 -6.74
N VAL A 170 2.79 -0.07 -6.72
CA VAL A 170 1.65 0.09 -7.64
C VAL A 170 2.12 0.09 -9.09
N HIS A 171 3.24 0.77 -9.36
CA HIS A 171 3.77 0.95 -10.72
C HIS A 171 4.83 -0.10 -11.11
N TYR A 172 5.07 -1.12 -10.29
CA TYR A 172 6.12 -2.13 -10.49
C TYR A 172 7.52 -1.54 -10.74
N ARG A 173 7.87 -0.49 -10.00
CA ARG A 173 9.15 0.22 -10.12
C ARG A 173 9.96 0.12 -8.84
N ARG A 174 11.28 0.24 -9.00
CA ARG A 174 12.24 0.37 -7.89
C ARG A 174 12.09 1.73 -7.18
N PHE A 175 11.88 2.78 -7.96
CA PHE A 175 11.94 4.18 -7.53
C PHE A 175 10.57 4.71 -7.07
N ASN A 176 10.57 5.83 -6.36
CA ASN A 176 9.33 6.54 -6.01
C ASN A 176 8.80 7.36 -7.21
N GLU A 177 7.78 8.17 -6.96
CA GLU A 177 7.11 9.04 -7.92
C GLU A 177 8.03 10.09 -8.58
N GLU A 178 9.07 10.52 -7.88
CA GLU A 178 10.10 11.44 -8.36
C GLU A 178 11.30 10.73 -9.01
N ASN A 179 11.18 9.43 -9.32
CA ASN A 179 12.28 8.58 -9.80
C ASN A 179 13.49 8.50 -8.82
N VAL A 180 13.28 8.75 -7.54
CA VAL A 180 14.31 8.65 -6.50
C VAL A 180 14.43 7.20 -6.01
N ASP A 181 15.67 6.72 -5.92
CA ASP A 181 15.98 5.45 -5.26
C ASP A 181 16.02 5.65 -3.75
N LEU A 182 14.97 5.26 -3.05
CA LEU A 182 14.88 5.42 -1.61
C LEU A 182 15.99 4.68 -0.84
N ASN A 183 16.55 3.59 -1.40
CA ASN A 183 17.66 2.85 -0.80
C ASN A 183 19.04 3.51 -1.03
N ARG A 184 19.07 4.68 -1.65
CA ARG A 184 20.25 5.52 -1.85
C ARG A 184 20.04 6.95 -1.32
N ASN A 185 18.90 7.20 -0.68
CA ASN A 185 18.49 8.54 -0.26
C ASN A 185 18.42 8.69 1.28
N ALA A 186 19.13 7.82 2.01
CA ALA A 186 19.29 7.91 3.46
C ALA A 186 20.62 8.60 3.79
N LEU A 187 20.72 9.87 3.43
CA LEU A 187 21.93 10.68 3.58
C LEU A 187 21.84 11.58 4.81
N GLU A 188 22.95 11.76 5.52
CA GLU A 188 23.07 12.83 6.49
C GLU A 188 23.11 14.20 5.80
N PRO A 189 22.70 15.30 6.46
CA PRO A 189 22.70 16.63 5.85
C PRO A 189 24.05 17.02 5.22
N GLN A 190 25.16 16.69 5.89
CA GLN A 190 26.50 16.98 5.40
C GLN A 190 26.86 16.13 4.16
N GLU A 191 26.45 14.86 4.12
CA GLU A 191 26.64 14.01 2.95
C GLU A 191 25.83 14.53 1.76
N PHE A 192 24.59 14.96 2.00
CA PHE A 192 23.75 15.56 0.97
C PHE A 192 24.38 16.85 0.43
N ASP A 193 24.84 17.75 1.30
CA ASP A 193 25.49 19.00 0.90
C ASP A 193 26.74 18.75 0.06
N TYR A 194 27.59 17.79 0.46
CA TYR A 194 28.76 17.38 -0.31
C TYR A 194 28.36 16.83 -1.69
N LEU A 195 27.37 15.93 -1.75
CA LEU A 195 26.94 15.31 -3.00
C LEU A 195 26.33 16.30 -4.00
N VAL A 196 25.65 17.34 -3.50
CA VAL A 196 24.98 18.35 -4.34
C VAL A 196 25.93 19.48 -4.74
N ASN A 197 26.78 19.96 -3.83
CA ASN A 197 27.54 21.19 -4.06
C ASN A 197 29.01 20.97 -4.40
N GLU A 198 29.61 19.85 -3.97
CA GLU A 198 31.07 19.66 -4.05
C GLU A 198 31.48 18.49 -4.94
N ARG A 199 30.70 17.40 -4.94
CA ARG A 199 31.04 16.21 -5.72
C ARG A 199 30.85 16.47 -7.20
N ASP A 200 31.88 16.15 -7.98
CA ASP A 200 31.78 16.11 -9.45
C ASP A 200 30.68 15.10 -9.87
N PRO A 201 29.57 15.56 -10.50
CA PRO A 201 28.49 14.68 -10.93
C PRO A 201 28.95 13.69 -12.01
N ASN A 202 30.05 13.97 -12.72
CA ASN A 202 30.61 13.12 -13.76
C ASN A 202 31.78 12.24 -13.29
N VAL A 203 31.95 12.01 -11.98
CA VAL A 203 33.08 11.21 -11.46
C VAL A 203 33.20 9.80 -12.08
N ALA A 204 32.08 9.24 -12.57
CA ALA A 204 32.03 7.93 -13.22
C ALA A 204 31.93 8.00 -14.76
N GLY A 205 32.02 9.19 -15.37
CA GLY A 205 31.95 9.38 -16.81
C GLY A 205 30.55 9.24 -17.43
N TYR A 206 29.49 9.12 -16.62
CA TYR A 206 28.13 8.93 -17.14
C TYR A 206 27.59 10.14 -17.91
N VAL A 207 28.01 11.36 -17.56
CA VAL A 207 27.59 12.57 -18.28
C VAL A 207 28.17 12.57 -19.71
N ASP A 208 29.36 12.00 -19.89
CA ASP A 208 29.98 11.88 -21.22
C ASP A 208 29.24 10.91 -22.14
N LEU A 209 28.45 10.00 -21.56
CA LEU A 209 27.63 9.02 -22.29
C LEU A 209 26.18 9.50 -22.50
N ASP A 210 25.79 10.64 -21.94
CA ASP A 210 24.38 11.09 -21.91
C ASP A 210 23.78 11.19 -23.32
N ALA A 211 24.48 11.84 -24.25
CA ALA A 211 24.03 11.99 -25.64
C ALA A 211 23.92 10.66 -26.42
N ILE A 212 24.56 9.59 -25.93
CA ILE A 212 24.51 8.25 -26.54
C ILE A 212 23.37 7.44 -25.93
N LEU A 213 23.18 7.52 -24.61
CA LEU A 213 22.25 6.68 -23.85
C LEU A 213 20.84 7.27 -23.77
N ASN A 214 20.74 8.59 -23.66
CA ASN A 214 19.49 9.30 -23.48
C ASN A 214 19.12 10.02 -24.78
N PRO A 215 17.89 9.83 -25.29
CA PRO A 215 17.44 10.58 -26.45
C PRO A 215 17.45 12.07 -26.13
N SER A 216 17.87 12.89 -27.10
CA SER A 216 17.81 14.34 -26.99
C SER A 216 16.38 14.76 -26.67
N ARG A 217 16.19 15.50 -25.57
CA ARG A 217 14.89 16.11 -25.27
C ARG A 217 14.57 17.13 -26.37
N ASP A 218 13.55 16.85 -27.18
CA ASP A 218 12.89 17.89 -27.96
C ASP A 218 12.02 18.70 -27.00
N ASP A 219 12.47 19.91 -26.64
CA ASP A 219 11.77 20.83 -25.72
C ASP A 219 10.36 21.21 -26.21
N HIS A 220 10.00 20.89 -27.46
CA HIS A 220 8.69 21.15 -28.04
C HIS A 220 7.58 20.17 -27.64
N ALA A 221 7.89 19.02 -27.02
CA ALA A 221 6.89 18.01 -26.69
C ALA A 221 6.20 18.21 -25.32
N ILE A 222 6.75 19.06 -24.43
CA ILE A 222 6.21 19.23 -23.06
C ILE A 222 5.03 20.22 -23.01
N ALA A 223 4.83 21.06 -24.02
CA ALA A 223 3.71 22.02 -24.05
C ALA A 223 2.34 21.42 -24.41
N ALA A 224 2.23 20.09 -24.58
CA ALA A 224 1.02 19.41 -25.05
C ALA A 224 0.41 18.40 -24.06
N LEU A 225 0.82 18.42 -22.78
CA LEU A 225 0.20 17.69 -21.69
C LEU A 225 -0.28 18.67 -20.61
#